data_AF-A0A349BRK2-F1
#
_entry.id   AF-A0A349BRK2-F1
#
_cell.length_a   1.000
_cell.length_b   1.000
_cell.length_c   1.000
_cell.angle_alpha   90.00
_cell.angle_beta   90.00
_cell.angle_gamma   90.00
#
_symmetry.space_group_name_H-M   'P 1'
#
loop_
_entity.id
_entity.type
_entity.pdbx_description
1 polymer ?
#
loop_
_entity_poly.entity_id
_entity_poly.type
_entity_poly.pdbx_seq_one_letter_code
_entity_poly.pdbx_strand_id
1 'polypeptide(L)'
;MKNFFHFGKNILNSNKFILLLTLFFSCIDPIAPVFDFKEDLIIINALATTVPGTTNITVEKTAIEFGEYRSNFVSGCSIDLINSESKERYPFVEKDNVYSISDEFAILPGSRWEVEVTLPDGSVYRSTSEVAPRTVPILEIYQDFNPEMTYDEGYGGYIPGHEIKIDFQDPPDEKNFFLYQYRAYQEELYCKICENGILRDGECLSQINKDRKSV
;
A
#
# COMPACT_ATOMS: atom_id res chain seq x y z
N MET A 1 37.77 66.03 -45.27
CA MET A 1 37.38 64.79 -45.99
C MET A 1 36.32 64.11 -45.13
N LYS A 2 35.02 64.30 -45.33
CA LYS A 2 34.14 63.65 -46.33
C LYS A 2 34.55 62.20 -46.62
N ASN A 3 33.79 61.24 -46.08
CA ASN A 3 32.96 60.30 -46.85
C ASN A 3 32.10 59.47 -45.87
N PHE A 4 30.79 59.65 -45.86
CA PHE A 4 29.75 59.10 -46.76
C PHE A 4 29.33 57.66 -46.41
N PHE A 5 28.07 57.59 -45.97
CA PHE A 5 27.16 56.44 -45.83
C PHE A 5 27.48 55.19 -46.64
N HIS A 6 27.27 54.02 -46.02
CA HIS A 6 26.68 52.87 -46.71
C HIS A 6 25.69 52.14 -45.80
N PHE A 7 24.41 52.35 -46.10
CA PHE A 7 23.27 51.64 -45.54
C PHE A 7 23.22 50.26 -46.21
N GLY A 8 23.66 49.21 -45.50
CA GLY A 8 23.68 47.82 -45.98
C GLY A 8 22.47 47.05 -45.44
N LYS A 9 21.53 46.72 -46.34
CA LYS A 9 20.40 45.82 -46.12
C LYS A 9 20.85 44.46 -45.55
N ASN A 10 20.38 44.11 -44.35
CA ASN A 10 20.38 42.74 -43.82
C ASN A 10 18.99 42.43 -43.23
N ILE A 11 17.95 42.40 -44.07
CA ILE A 11 16.55 42.11 -43.70
C ILE A 11 16.24 40.59 -43.83
N LEU A 12 17.24 39.70 -43.70
CA LEU A 12 17.05 38.25 -43.91
C LEU A 12 17.44 37.35 -42.72
N ASN A 13 17.89 37.90 -41.58
CA ASN A 13 18.20 37.12 -40.37
C ASN A 13 17.32 37.43 -39.14
N SER A 14 16.37 38.36 -39.25
CA SER A 14 15.54 38.79 -38.10
C SER A 14 14.46 37.77 -37.73
N ASN A 15 13.83 37.09 -38.71
CA ASN A 15 12.76 36.12 -38.44
C ASN A 15 13.24 34.84 -37.73
N LYS A 16 14.48 34.39 -37.95
CA LYS A 16 15.04 33.23 -37.24
C LYS A 16 15.42 33.55 -35.79
N PHE A 17 15.84 34.80 -35.53
CA PHE A 17 16.16 35.27 -34.19
C PHE A 17 14.90 35.44 -33.33
N ILE A 18 13.81 35.92 -33.93
CA ILE A 18 12.49 36.03 -33.27
C ILE A 18 11.93 34.65 -32.90
N LEU A 19 12.06 33.65 -33.79
CA LEU A 19 11.62 32.27 -33.52
C LEU A 19 12.42 31.61 -32.37
N LEU A 20 13.72 31.90 -32.27
CA LEU A 20 14.57 31.42 -31.19
C LEU A 20 14.21 32.07 -29.84
N LEU A 21 13.80 33.35 -29.85
CA LEU A 21 13.38 34.05 -28.64
C LEU A 21 12.04 33.53 -28.08
N THR A 22 11.13 33.07 -28.94
CA THR A 22 9.82 32.55 -28.50
C THR A 22 9.90 31.19 -27.78
N LEU A 23 10.99 30.45 -27.92
CA LEU A 23 11.19 29.16 -27.24
C LEU A 23 11.58 29.32 -25.75
N PHE A 24 12.00 30.51 -25.32
CA PHE A 24 12.38 30.78 -23.92
C PHE A 24 11.22 31.32 -23.06
N PHE A 25 10.03 31.50 -23.63
CA PHE A 25 8.85 32.02 -22.90
C PHE A 25 7.79 30.96 -22.57
N SER A 26 8.05 29.66 -22.77
CA SER A 26 7.13 28.61 -22.33
C SER A 26 7.33 28.29 -20.84
N CYS A 27 6.99 29.24 -19.97
CA CYS A 27 6.73 28.90 -18.57
C CYS A 27 5.39 28.16 -18.51
N ILE A 28 5.43 26.90 -18.11
CA ILE A 28 4.22 26.17 -17.68
C ILE A 28 3.95 26.68 -16.26
N ASP A 29 2.85 27.40 -16.08
CA ASP A 29 2.39 27.78 -14.75
C ASP A 29 1.76 26.53 -14.10
N PRO A 30 2.38 25.93 -13.08
CA PRO A 30 1.82 24.76 -12.44
C PRO A 30 0.51 25.14 -11.76
N ILE A 31 -0.57 24.48 -12.13
CA ILE A 31 -1.84 24.63 -11.41
C ILE A 31 -1.65 24.04 -10.03
N ALA A 32 -1.71 24.89 -8.99
CA ALA A 32 -1.65 24.42 -7.63
C ALA A 32 -2.84 23.47 -7.37
N PRO A 33 -2.60 22.27 -6.82
CA PRO A 33 -3.68 21.37 -6.46
C PRO A 33 -4.58 22.02 -5.39
N VAL A 34 -5.89 22.00 -5.63
CA VAL A 34 -6.88 22.44 -4.65
C VAL A 34 -7.35 21.20 -3.90
N PHE A 35 -7.01 21.12 -2.62
CA PHE A 35 -7.43 20.02 -1.75
C PHE A 35 -8.68 20.43 -0.97
N ASP A 36 -9.72 19.59 -1.06
CA ASP A 36 -10.96 19.72 -0.28
C ASP A 36 -10.91 18.72 0.88
N PHE A 37 -10.38 19.17 2.03
CA PHE A 37 -10.31 18.34 3.23
C PHE A 37 -11.66 18.34 3.94
N LYS A 38 -12.24 17.15 4.11
CA LYS A 38 -13.53 16.96 4.78
C LYS A 38 -13.33 16.23 6.09
N GLU A 39 -13.74 16.88 7.17
CA GLU A 39 -13.82 16.26 8.49
C GLU A 39 -15.08 15.40 8.60
N ASP A 40 -15.08 14.53 9.61
CA ASP A 40 -16.19 13.66 9.96
C ASP A 40 -16.58 12.62 8.88
N LEU A 41 -15.69 12.35 7.92
CA LEU A 41 -15.88 11.22 7.00
C LEU A 41 -15.56 9.93 7.74
N ILE A 42 -16.50 8.98 7.67
CA ILE A 42 -16.31 7.62 8.16
C ILE A 42 -15.75 6.76 7.02
N ILE A 43 -14.58 6.18 7.23
CA ILE A 43 -13.90 5.29 6.31
C ILE A 43 -13.95 3.89 6.90
N ILE A 44 -14.61 2.97 6.20
CA ILE A 44 -14.71 1.55 6.58
C ILE A 44 -13.99 0.74 5.51
N ASN A 45 -12.85 0.17 5.87
CA ASN A 45 -12.13 -0.75 5.00
C ASN A 45 -12.32 -2.16 5.54
N ALA A 46 -13.01 -3.01 4.78
CA ALA A 46 -13.28 -4.38 5.16
C ALA A 46 -12.63 -5.36 4.18
N LEU A 47 -11.94 -6.35 4.73
CA LEU A 47 -11.30 -7.42 3.97
C LEU A 47 -11.82 -8.76 4.51
N ALA A 48 -12.60 -9.48 3.70
CA ALA A 48 -13.00 -10.85 3.95
C ALA A 48 -12.29 -11.78 2.96
N THR A 49 -11.65 -12.82 3.47
CA THR A 49 -10.66 -13.60 2.69
C THR A 49 -10.89 -15.10 2.79
N THR A 50 -10.45 -15.81 1.75
CA THR A 50 -10.44 -17.28 1.70
C THR A 50 -9.21 -17.89 2.40
N VAL A 51 -8.34 -17.04 2.98
CA VAL A 51 -7.13 -17.43 3.69
C VAL A 51 -7.34 -17.19 5.19
N PRO A 52 -7.22 -18.23 6.03
CA PRO A 52 -7.38 -18.09 7.48
C PRO A 52 -6.52 -16.96 8.07
N GLY A 53 -7.08 -16.20 9.02
CA GLY A 53 -6.36 -15.20 9.80
C GLY A 53 -6.10 -13.88 9.10
N THR A 54 -6.64 -13.68 7.89
CA THR A 54 -6.44 -12.43 7.13
C THR A 54 -7.71 -11.59 7.00
N THR A 55 -8.85 -12.06 7.50
CA THR A 55 -10.11 -11.31 7.50
C THR A 55 -10.09 -10.25 8.61
N ASN A 56 -10.19 -8.97 8.24
CA ASN A 56 -10.11 -7.85 9.16
C ASN A 56 -10.85 -6.61 8.63
N ILE A 57 -11.17 -5.68 9.53
CA ILE A 57 -11.86 -4.43 9.22
C ILE A 57 -11.20 -3.28 9.99
N THR A 58 -11.01 -2.12 9.35
CA THR A 58 -10.71 -0.85 10.03
C THR A 58 -11.87 0.11 9.88
N VAL A 59 -12.16 0.85 10.95
CA VAL A 59 -13.13 1.94 10.96
C VAL A 59 -12.41 3.19 11.44
N GLU A 60 -12.39 4.21 10.60
CA GLU A 60 -11.68 5.45 10.86
C GLU A 60 -12.59 6.65 10.62
N LYS A 61 -12.32 7.73 11.34
CA LYS A 61 -12.99 9.02 11.18
C LYS A 61 -11.96 10.10 10.84
N THR A 62 -12.21 10.85 9.78
CA THR A 62 -11.32 11.95 9.38
C THR A 62 -11.49 13.14 10.31
N ALA A 63 -10.37 13.80 10.62
CA ALA A 63 -10.33 14.99 11.47
C ALA A 63 -9.17 15.91 11.06
N ILE A 64 -9.28 17.21 11.35
CA ILE A 64 -8.18 18.16 11.27
C ILE A 64 -7.72 18.47 12.69
N GLU A 65 -6.57 17.92 13.06
CA GLU A 65 -5.97 18.11 14.38
C GLU A 65 -4.70 18.93 14.24
N PHE A 66 -4.64 20.08 14.92
CA PHE A 66 -3.48 20.98 14.87
C PHE A 66 -3.08 21.43 13.45
N GLY A 67 -4.06 21.49 12.53
CA GLY A 67 -3.83 21.85 11.12
C GLY A 67 -3.38 20.68 10.23
N GLU A 68 -3.29 19.47 10.78
CA GLU A 68 -2.99 18.25 10.03
C GLU A 68 -4.25 17.43 9.80
N TYR A 69 -4.44 16.99 8.56
CA TYR A 69 -5.51 16.07 8.20
C TYR A 69 -5.12 14.64 8.60
N ARG A 70 -5.93 14.00 9.44
CA ARG A 70 -5.69 12.67 10.00
C ARG A 70 -6.93 11.79 9.91
N SER A 71 -6.71 10.48 9.96
CA SER A 71 -7.75 9.47 10.14
C SER A 71 -7.56 8.79 11.49
N ASN A 72 -8.54 8.92 12.37
CA ASN A 72 -8.50 8.38 13.72
C ASN A 72 -9.33 7.11 13.80
N PHE A 73 -8.79 6.06 14.42
CA PHE A 73 -9.52 4.82 14.66
C PHE A 73 -10.77 5.06 15.52
N VAL A 74 -11.90 4.47 15.11
CA VAL A 74 -13.17 4.55 15.83
C VAL A 74 -13.36 3.27 16.63
N SER A 75 -13.10 3.36 17.94
CA SER A 75 -13.29 2.27 18.90
C SER A 75 -14.76 2.07 19.28
N GLY A 76 -15.12 0.86 19.72
CA GLY A 76 -16.45 0.50 20.22
C GLY A 76 -17.50 0.19 19.16
N CYS A 77 -17.09 -0.04 17.91
CA CYS A 77 -18.02 -0.45 16.86
C CYS A 77 -18.51 -1.89 17.08
N SER A 78 -19.79 -2.15 16.79
CA SER A 78 -20.35 -3.50 16.66
C SER A 78 -20.37 -3.87 15.18
N ILE A 79 -19.61 -4.90 14.81
CA ILE A 79 -19.39 -5.27 13.41
C ILE A 79 -19.70 -6.75 13.20
N ASP A 80 -20.51 -7.04 12.17
CA ASP A 80 -20.82 -8.38 11.72
C ASP A 80 -20.40 -8.54 10.25
N LEU A 81 -19.73 -9.66 9.94
CA LEU A 81 -19.68 -10.21 8.58
C LEU A 81 -20.86 -11.18 8.43
N ILE A 82 -21.65 -11.00 7.37
CA ILE A 82 -22.93 -11.68 7.19
C ILE A 82 -22.89 -12.49 5.90
N ASN A 83 -23.14 -13.78 5.98
CA ASN A 83 -23.34 -14.59 4.79
C ASN A 83 -24.69 -14.23 4.17
N SER A 84 -24.69 -13.70 2.95
CA SER A 84 -25.88 -13.17 2.31
C SER A 84 -26.92 -14.25 1.98
N GLU A 85 -26.53 -15.52 1.93
CA GLU A 85 -27.41 -16.67 1.64
C GLU A 85 -27.91 -17.32 2.93
N SER A 86 -27.00 -17.79 3.81
CA SER A 86 -27.39 -18.49 5.05
C SER A 86 -27.90 -17.55 6.14
N LYS A 87 -27.59 -16.24 6.04
CA LYS A 87 -27.84 -15.22 7.06
C LYS A 87 -27.09 -15.43 8.37
N GLU A 88 -26.11 -16.33 8.37
CA GLU A 88 -25.17 -16.48 9.49
C GLU A 88 -24.36 -15.20 9.68
N ARG A 89 -24.14 -14.85 10.94
CA ARG A 89 -23.44 -13.64 11.36
C ARG A 89 -22.20 -14.01 12.14
N TYR A 90 -21.12 -13.31 11.81
CA TYR A 90 -19.81 -13.54 12.37
C TYR A 90 -19.29 -12.23 12.96
N PRO A 91 -19.34 -12.09 14.29
CA PRO A 91 -18.97 -10.84 14.95
C PRO A 91 -17.46 -10.65 14.98
N PHE A 92 -17.01 -9.41 14.82
CA PHE A 92 -15.61 -9.03 15.01
C PHE A 92 -15.33 -8.62 16.45
N VAL A 93 -14.07 -8.74 16.84
CA VAL A 93 -13.52 -8.29 18.11
C VAL A 93 -12.49 -7.19 17.83
N GLU A 94 -12.56 -6.11 18.61
CA GLU A 94 -11.59 -5.03 18.54
C GLU A 94 -10.27 -5.42 19.19
N LYS A 95 -9.15 -5.23 18.47
CA LYS A 95 -7.78 -5.47 18.95
C LYS A 95 -6.80 -4.58 18.19
N ASP A 96 -5.91 -3.88 18.90
CA ASP A 96 -4.80 -3.12 18.29
C ASP A 96 -5.21 -2.18 17.13
N ASN A 97 -6.30 -1.41 17.29
CA ASN A 97 -6.89 -0.53 16.26
C ASN A 97 -7.35 -1.25 14.97
N VAL A 98 -7.61 -2.55 15.04
CA VAL A 98 -8.28 -3.32 13.99
C VAL A 98 -9.44 -4.10 14.60
N TYR A 99 -10.44 -4.40 13.77
CA TYR A 99 -11.46 -5.38 14.08
C TYR A 99 -11.11 -6.68 13.39
N SER A 100 -10.95 -7.76 14.14
CA SER A 100 -10.61 -9.08 13.60
C SER A 100 -11.61 -10.14 14.04
N ILE A 101 -11.66 -11.23 13.27
CA ILE A 101 -12.37 -12.44 13.62
C ILE A 101 -11.36 -13.52 14.06
N SER A 102 -11.83 -14.69 14.47
CA SER A 102 -10.99 -15.87 14.74
C SER A 102 -9.94 -16.10 13.65
N ASP A 103 -8.70 -16.42 14.03
CA ASP A 103 -7.60 -16.69 13.11
C ASP A 103 -7.84 -17.91 12.21
N GLU A 104 -8.78 -18.79 12.59
CA GLU A 104 -9.19 -19.95 11.79
C GLU A 104 -10.32 -19.63 10.80
N PHE A 105 -10.87 -18.42 10.84
CA PHE A 105 -11.98 -18.05 9.96
C PHE A 105 -11.49 -17.77 8.54
N ALA A 106 -12.19 -18.35 7.57
CA ALA A 106 -12.04 -18.06 6.15
C ALA A 106 -13.39 -18.19 5.46
N ILE A 107 -13.66 -17.30 4.50
CA ILE A 107 -14.85 -17.41 3.65
C ILE A 107 -14.64 -18.47 2.57
N LEU A 108 -15.73 -19.02 2.04
CA LEU A 108 -15.67 -20.02 0.97
C LEU A 108 -15.65 -19.35 -0.41
N PRO A 109 -14.81 -19.79 -1.35
CA PRO A 109 -14.88 -19.32 -2.74
C PRO A 109 -16.30 -19.43 -3.32
N GLY A 110 -16.76 -18.37 -3.99
CA GLY A 110 -18.10 -18.31 -4.59
C GLY A 110 -19.25 -18.03 -3.62
N SER A 111 -19.00 -18.01 -2.30
CA SER A 111 -20.01 -17.58 -1.33
C SER A 111 -20.18 -16.05 -1.32
N ARG A 112 -21.32 -15.57 -0.83
CA ARG A 112 -21.72 -14.16 -0.91
C ARG A 112 -21.80 -13.53 0.48
N TRP A 113 -21.22 -12.34 0.64
CA TRP A 113 -21.04 -11.70 1.94
C TRP A 113 -21.36 -10.20 1.92
N GLU A 114 -21.80 -9.70 3.06
CA GLU A 114 -22.00 -8.28 3.33
C GLU A 114 -21.50 -7.94 4.74
N VAL A 115 -21.09 -6.71 4.96
CA VAL A 115 -20.63 -6.20 6.27
C VAL A 115 -21.65 -5.23 6.82
N GLU A 116 -21.93 -5.33 8.11
CA GLU A 116 -22.74 -4.38 8.88
C GLU A 116 -21.89 -3.80 10.01
N VAL A 117 -21.78 -2.47 10.07
CA VAL A 117 -21.06 -1.74 11.10
C VAL A 117 -22.03 -0.82 11.82
N THR A 118 -22.14 -0.97 13.14
CA THR A 118 -22.86 -0.04 14.02
C THR A 118 -21.83 0.74 14.83
N LEU A 119 -21.79 2.07 14.66
CA LEU A 119 -20.92 2.97 15.41
C LEU A 119 -21.43 3.16 16.85
N PRO A 120 -20.57 3.65 17.78
CA PRO A 120 -20.98 3.95 19.15
C PRO A 120 -22.12 4.96 19.29
N ASP A 121 -22.28 5.85 18.30
CA ASP A 121 -23.37 6.82 18.25
C ASP A 121 -24.71 6.23 17.75
N GLY A 122 -24.72 4.96 17.37
CA GLY A 122 -25.88 4.23 16.86
C GLY A 122 -26.05 4.28 15.34
N SER A 123 -25.20 5.01 14.62
CA SER A 123 -25.22 5.03 13.15
C SER A 123 -24.87 3.66 12.57
N VAL A 124 -25.62 3.20 11.58
CA VAL A 124 -25.44 1.88 10.95
C VAL A 124 -25.04 2.03 9.47
N TYR A 125 -23.97 1.35 9.08
CA TYR A 125 -23.48 1.26 7.72
C TYR A 125 -23.55 -0.19 7.25
N ARG A 126 -23.97 -0.39 6.00
CA ARG A 126 -24.03 -1.71 5.37
C ARG A 126 -23.37 -1.66 4.01
N SER A 127 -22.51 -2.64 3.72
CA SER A 127 -21.97 -2.83 2.38
C SER A 127 -23.04 -3.39 1.45
N THR A 128 -22.78 -3.29 0.14
CA THR A 128 -23.43 -4.18 -0.81
C THR A 128 -22.92 -5.61 -0.62
N SER A 129 -23.66 -6.55 -1.19
CA SER A 129 -23.35 -7.97 -1.13
C SER A 129 -22.38 -8.37 -2.25
N GLU A 130 -21.24 -8.95 -1.88
CA GLU A 130 -20.15 -9.29 -2.80
C GLU A 130 -19.86 -10.79 -2.82
N VAL A 131 -19.34 -11.29 -3.94
CA VAL A 131 -19.01 -12.72 -4.12
C VAL A 131 -17.53 -12.92 -3.87
N ALA A 132 -17.20 -13.86 -2.98
CA ALA A 132 -15.83 -14.27 -2.72
C ALA A 132 -15.18 -14.80 -4.01
N PRO A 133 -14.01 -14.25 -4.42
CA PRO A 133 -13.36 -14.66 -5.65
C PRO A 133 -12.94 -16.12 -5.57
N ARG A 134 -12.85 -16.76 -6.75
CA ARG A 134 -12.26 -18.09 -6.86
C ARG A 134 -10.75 -17.95 -6.85
N THR A 135 -10.08 -18.89 -6.18
CA THR A 135 -8.61 -18.91 -6.16
C THR A 135 -8.09 -19.17 -7.56
N VAL A 136 -7.27 -18.25 -8.06
CA VAL A 136 -6.47 -18.45 -9.27
C VAL A 136 -5.10 -18.98 -8.82
N PRO A 137 -4.74 -20.23 -9.14
CA PRO A 137 -3.48 -20.81 -8.70
C PRO A 137 -2.31 -20.11 -9.39
N ILE A 138 -1.25 -19.83 -8.62
CA ILE A 138 0.05 -19.49 -9.16
C ILE A 138 0.63 -20.76 -9.80
N LEU A 139 0.99 -20.68 -11.08
CA LEU A 139 1.57 -21.78 -11.84
C LEU A 139 3.08 -21.82 -11.65
N GLU A 140 3.74 -20.67 -11.77
CA GLU A 140 5.18 -20.56 -11.64
C GLU A 140 5.60 -19.18 -11.13
N ILE A 141 6.73 -19.12 -10.44
CA ILE A 141 7.37 -17.89 -9.99
C ILE A 141 8.81 -17.93 -10.48
N TYR A 142 9.20 -16.94 -11.27
CA TYR A 142 10.58 -16.76 -11.74
C TYR A 142 11.22 -15.58 -11.04
N GLN A 143 12.52 -15.69 -10.81
CA GLN A 143 13.35 -14.61 -10.30
C GLN A 143 14.64 -14.57 -11.09
N ASP A 144 14.90 -13.43 -11.73
CA ASP A 144 16.14 -13.16 -12.43
C ASP A 144 16.77 -11.87 -11.92
N PHE A 145 18.10 -11.80 -11.83
CA PHE A 145 18.77 -10.53 -11.60
C PHE A 145 19.00 -9.84 -12.94
N ASN A 146 18.35 -8.70 -13.14
CA ASN A 146 18.49 -7.87 -14.32
C ASN A 146 19.46 -6.71 -14.04
N PRO A 147 20.68 -6.71 -14.59
CA PRO A 147 21.64 -5.62 -14.39
C PRO A 147 21.20 -4.31 -15.06
N GLU A 148 20.27 -4.36 -16.01
CA GLU A 148 19.76 -3.22 -16.77
C GLU A 148 18.23 -3.07 -16.62
N MET A 149 17.73 -3.15 -15.38
CA MET A 149 16.28 -3.25 -15.10
C MET A 149 15.49 -1.99 -15.44
N THR A 150 15.98 -0.83 -15.03
CA THR A 150 15.32 0.46 -15.31
C THR A 150 16.37 1.51 -15.59
N TYR A 151 16.19 2.25 -16.68
CA TYR A 151 17.05 3.38 -16.97
C TYR A 151 16.59 4.60 -16.17
N ASP A 152 17.48 5.16 -15.36
CA ASP A 152 17.21 6.37 -14.59
C ASP A 152 17.93 7.56 -15.26
N GLU A 153 17.14 8.51 -15.76
CA GLU A 153 17.67 9.67 -16.48
C GLU A 153 18.46 10.62 -15.57
N GLY A 154 18.15 10.68 -14.27
CA GLY A 154 18.85 11.53 -13.31
C GLY A 154 20.23 10.98 -12.93
N TYR A 155 20.33 9.66 -12.84
CA TYR A 155 21.58 8.92 -12.63
C TYR A 155 22.40 8.75 -13.92
N GLY A 156 21.76 8.78 -15.09
CA GLY A 156 22.40 8.63 -16.40
C GLY A 156 22.83 7.19 -16.70
N GLY A 157 22.15 6.20 -16.11
CA GLY A 157 22.52 4.79 -16.22
C GLY A 157 21.39 3.85 -15.81
N TYR A 158 21.65 2.56 -15.96
CA TYR A 158 20.70 1.54 -15.52
C TYR A 158 20.83 1.25 -14.03
N ILE A 159 19.68 1.11 -13.39
CA ILE A 159 19.55 0.60 -12.02
C ILE A 159 19.34 -0.92 -12.14
N PRO A 160 20.22 -1.74 -11.55
CA PRO A 160 20.05 -3.19 -11.53
C PRO A 160 19.02 -3.60 -10.47
N GLY A 161 18.38 -4.75 -10.66
CA GLY A 161 17.42 -5.28 -9.69
C GLY A 161 16.99 -6.72 -9.93
N HIS A 162 16.28 -7.29 -8.97
CA HIS A 162 15.63 -8.59 -9.16
C HIS A 162 14.29 -8.39 -9.85
N GLU A 163 14.12 -9.02 -11.01
CA GLU A 163 12.86 -9.13 -11.72
C GLU A 163 12.14 -10.39 -11.22
N ILE A 164 10.93 -10.23 -10.69
CA ILE A 164 10.08 -11.34 -10.25
C ILE A 164 8.90 -11.42 -11.23
N LYS A 165 8.70 -12.59 -11.85
CA LYS A 165 7.57 -12.88 -12.74
C LYS A 165 6.70 -13.94 -12.11
N ILE A 166 5.39 -13.77 -12.19
CA ILE A 166 4.41 -14.71 -11.63
C ILE A 166 3.48 -15.11 -12.76
N ASP A 167 3.44 -16.40 -13.06
CA ASP A 167 2.59 -16.97 -14.08
C ASP A 167 1.33 -17.53 -13.43
N PHE A 168 0.17 -17.18 -13.99
CA PHE A 168 -1.13 -17.71 -13.61
C PHE A 168 -2.07 -17.61 -14.80
N GLN A 169 -3.12 -18.43 -14.80
CA GLN A 169 -4.13 -18.42 -15.85
C GLN A 169 -5.37 -17.67 -15.34
N ASP A 170 -5.57 -16.44 -15.82
CA ASP A 170 -6.81 -15.70 -15.56
C ASP A 170 -7.99 -16.39 -16.29
N PRO A 171 -9.07 -16.76 -15.59
CA PRO A 171 -10.27 -17.30 -16.22
C PRO A 171 -10.90 -16.28 -17.19
N PRO A 172 -11.05 -16.60 -18.49
CA PRO A 172 -11.48 -15.62 -19.51
C PRO A 172 -12.92 -15.12 -19.32
N ASP A 173 -13.75 -15.90 -18.62
CA ASP A 173 -15.17 -15.62 -18.41
C ASP A 173 -15.46 -14.93 -17.06
N GLU A 174 -14.42 -14.66 -16.25
CA GLU A 174 -14.56 -14.04 -14.93
C GLU A 174 -13.88 -12.68 -14.89
N LYS A 175 -14.57 -11.66 -14.38
CA LYS A 175 -13.96 -10.34 -14.15
C LYS A 175 -13.20 -10.37 -12.84
N ASN A 176 -11.89 -10.60 -12.91
CA ASN A 176 -11.03 -10.68 -11.73
C ASN A 176 -10.28 -9.38 -11.46
N PHE A 177 -10.05 -9.09 -10.18
CA PHE A 177 -9.18 -8.03 -9.71
C PHE A 177 -8.18 -8.64 -8.74
N PHE A 178 -6.89 -8.49 -9.03
CA PHE A 178 -5.83 -9.09 -8.23
C PHE A 178 -5.17 -8.03 -7.36
N LEU A 179 -5.07 -8.33 -6.05
CA LEU A 179 -4.26 -7.56 -5.11
C LEU A 179 -2.95 -8.32 -4.89
N TYR A 180 -1.84 -7.72 -5.32
CA TYR A 180 -0.50 -8.24 -5.04
C TYR A 180 0.09 -7.50 -3.84
N GLN A 181 0.40 -8.24 -2.78
CA GLN A 181 1.14 -7.72 -1.64
C GLN A 181 2.48 -8.43 -1.59
N TYR A 182 3.58 -7.68 -1.57
CA TYR A 182 4.92 -8.21 -1.39
C TYR A 182 5.60 -7.53 -0.21
N ARG A 183 6.45 -8.27 0.50
CA ARG A 183 7.34 -7.76 1.55
C ARG A 183 8.78 -8.07 1.14
N ALA A 184 9.50 -7.07 0.64
CA ALA A 184 10.87 -7.26 0.11
C ALA A 184 11.94 -7.40 1.21
N TYR A 185 11.74 -6.76 2.35
CA TYR A 185 12.67 -6.82 3.47
C TYR A 185 11.88 -6.91 4.78
N GLN A 186 12.22 -7.90 5.59
CA GLN A 186 11.86 -7.94 7.00
C GLN A 186 13.18 -8.04 7.75
N GLU A 187 13.47 -7.04 8.57
CA GLU A 187 14.62 -7.12 9.46
C GLU A 187 14.36 -8.28 10.43
N GLU A 188 15.13 -9.37 10.31
CA GLU A 188 15.19 -10.38 11.36
C GLU A 188 15.84 -9.72 12.58
N LEU A 189 15.02 -9.11 13.43
CA LEU A 189 15.47 -8.46 14.66
C LEU A 189 16.31 -9.41 15.53
N TYR A 190 16.08 -10.72 15.44
CA TYR A 190 16.84 -11.75 16.14
C TYR A 190 16.97 -13.03 15.30
N CYS A 191 18.18 -13.38 14.89
CA CYS A 191 18.44 -14.70 14.27
C CYS A 191 18.44 -15.85 15.30
N LYS A 192 18.55 -15.55 16.60
CA LYS A 192 18.47 -16.51 17.72
C LYS A 192 18.25 -15.79 19.04
N ILE A 193 17.22 -16.18 19.80
CA ILE A 193 16.96 -15.68 21.15
C ILE A 193 17.43 -16.72 22.17
N CYS A 194 18.33 -16.32 23.07
CA CYS A 194 18.79 -17.18 24.17
C CYS A 194 18.03 -16.84 25.45
N GLU A 195 16.90 -17.52 25.69
CA GLU A 195 16.15 -17.36 26.94
C GLU A 195 17.05 -17.70 28.14
N ASN A 196 17.28 -16.74 29.04
CA ASN A 196 18.13 -16.87 30.23
C ASN A 196 19.60 -17.28 29.92
N GLY A 197 20.10 -16.91 28.74
CA GLY A 197 21.45 -17.23 28.29
C GLY A 197 22.09 -16.14 27.43
N ILE A 198 23.33 -16.37 27.03
CA ILE A 198 24.07 -15.51 26.09
C ILE A 198 24.46 -16.30 24.85
N LEU A 199 24.42 -15.66 23.68
CA LEU A 199 24.90 -16.26 22.44
C LEU A 199 26.44 -16.18 22.40
N ARG A 200 27.12 -17.32 22.26
CA ARG A 200 28.57 -17.43 22.03
C ARG A 200 28.84 -18.49 20.98
N ASP A 201 29.63 -18.16 19.97
CA ASP A 201 30.04 -19.08 18.90
C ASP A 201 28.88 -19.84 18.24
N GLY A 202 27.71 -19.20 18.11
CA GLY A 202 26.50 -19.79 17.53
C GLY A 202 25.62 -20.59 18.50
N GLU A 203 26.03 -20.77 19.75
CA GLU A 203 25.28 -21.52 20.78
C GLU A 203 24.76 -20.64 21.91
N CYS A 204 23.60 -20.99 22.46
CA CYS A 204 23.05 -20.33 23.63
C CYS A 204 23.62 -20.94 24.91
N LEU A 205 24.45 -20.18 25.62
CA LEU A 205 25.03 -20.59 26.90
C LEU A 205 24.14 -20.10 28.04
N SER A 206 23.61 -21.02 28.85
CA SER A 206 22.80 -20.68 30.02
C SER A 206 23.62 -19.94 31.08
N GLN A 207 23.03 -18.93 31.71
CA GLN A 207 23.65 -18.18 32.82
C GLN A 207 23.21 -18.70 34.20
N ILE A 208 22.40 -19.76 34.23
CA ILE A 208 21.92 -20.36 35.48
C ILE A 208 23.02 -21.27 36.02
N ASN A 209 23.69 -20.78 37.08
CA ASN A 209 24.77 -21.39 37.89
C ASN A 209 26.21 -21.08 37.48
N LYS A 210 26.74 -19.95 37.97
CA LYS A 210 28.18 -19.88 38.34
C LYS A 210 28.53 -19.19 39.66
N ASP A 211 27.57 -18.71 40.45
CA ASP A 211 27.84 -18.07 41.76
C ASP A 211 27.00 -18.64 42.91
N ARG A 212 27.17 -19.93 43.20
CA ARG A 212 26.85 -20.45 44.54
C ARG A 212 27.97 -21.38 45.01
N LYS A 213 29.16 -20.82 45.23
CA LYS A 213 30.12 -21.43 46.17
C LYS A 213 29.60 -21.17 47.58
N SER A 214 29.16 -22.26 48.19
CA SER A 214 28.82 -22.40 49.60
C SER A 214 29.90 -21.82 50.52
N VAL A 215 29.48 -20.89 51.38
CA VAL A 215 30.00 -20.73 52.75
C VAL A 215 29.10 -21.57 53.65
#